data_AF-A0A1A2SWV8-F1
#
_entry.id   AF-A0A1A2SWV8-F1
#
_cell.length_a   1.000
_cell.length_b   1.000
_cell.length_c   1.000
_cell.angle_alpha   90.00
_cell.angle_beta   90.00
_cell.angle_gamma   90.00
#
_symmetry.space_group_name_H-M   'P 1'
#
loop_
_entity.id
_entity.type
_entity.pdbx_description
1 polymer ?
#
loop_
_entity_poly.entity_id
_entity_poly.type
_entity_poly.pdbx_seq_one_letter_code
_entity_poly.pdbx_strand_id
1 'polypeptide(L)'
;EKLDSYLDPRTVEGGKPPPDPAGAISWLRGGAQRLIDAVELTGVETPVWTFLGSRPANWWVRRRLHEVAVHRADAAIALGREFALAPDVAADGITEWLERVAIQAGNEGAPLPLEEGDTLHLHATDPGLGEAGEWTVAVEQGRITWSHEHGKGSAALRGGATELLLAILRRRPLADTGVELFGDDGVWERWLDRTPL
;
A
#
# COMPACT_ATOMS: atom_id res chain seq x y z
N GLU A 1 2.03 -8.57 29.12
CA GLU A 1 0.74 -7.95 29.46
C GLU A 1 0.09 -7.49 28.15
N LYS A 2 -1.22 -7.71 27.96
CA LYS A 2 -1.93 -7.22 26.77
C LYS A 2 -2.37 -5.79 27.06
N LEU A 3 -1.99 -4.85 26.20
CA LEU A 3 -2.44 -3.46 26.31
C LEU A 3 -3.90 -3.35 25.85
N ASP A 4 -4.70 -2.60 26.60
CA ASP A 4 -6.12 -2.34 26.34
C ASP A 4 -6.38 -0.97 25.68
N SER A 5 -5.32 -0.20 25.46
CA SER A 5 -5.34 1.16 24.93
C SER A 5 -4.20 1.37 23.92
N TYR A 6 -4.36 2.40 23.08
CA TYR A 6 -3.37 2.75 22.06
C TYR A 6 -2.02 3.07 22.72
N LEU A 7 -0.98 2.35 22.31
CA LEU A 7 0.39 2.67 22.65
C LEU A 7 0.95 3.58 21.57
N ASP A 8 1.40 4.77 21.96
CA ASP A 8 2.12 5.66 21.07
C ASP A 8 3.46 5.00 20.64
N PRO A 9 3.67 4.69 19.35
CA PRO A 9 4.90 4.04 18.90
C PRO A 9 6.18 4.81 19.27
N ARG A 10 6.08 6.13 19.50
CA ARG A 10 7.21 6.99 19.89
C ARG A 10 7.67 6.77 21.33
N THR A 11 6.83 6.15 22.16
CA THR A 11 7.13 5.84 23.57
C THR A 11 7.64 4.41 23.76
N VAL A 12 7.63 3.59 22.69
CA VAL A 12 8.16 2.23 22.73
C VAL A 12 9.65 2.27 23.02
N GLU A 13 10.07 1.61 24.09
CA GLU A 13 11.47 1.47 24.45
C GLU A 13 12.25 0.80 23.30
N GLY A 14 13.39 1.40 22.92
CA GLY A 14 14.15 0.93 21.76
C GLY A 14 13.44 1.14 20.42
N GLY A 15 12.35 1.91 20.36
CA GLY A 15 11.61 2.21 19.12
C GLY A 15 12.26 3.25 18.21
N LYS A 16 13.41 3.82 18.59
CA LYS A 16 14.17 4.78 17.78
C LYS A 16 15.52 4.17 17.36
N PRO A 17 15.97 4.42 16.12
CA PRO A 17 17.30 3.98 15.69
C PRO A 17 18.38 4.71 16.50
N PRO A 18 19.50 4.04 16.84
CA PRO A 18 20.67 4.72 17.38
C PRO A 18 21.28 5.68 16.33
N PRO A 19 22.05 6.69 16.76
CA PRO A 19 22.57 7.74 15.86
C PRO A 19 23.68 7.25 14.93
N ASP A 20 24.34 6.13 15.24
CA ASP A 20 25.38 5.58 14.39
C ASP A 20 24.81 4.67 13.28
N PRO A 21 25.34 4.74 12.04
CA PRO A 21 24.76 3.99 10.92
C PRO A 21 24.76 2.46 11.10
N ALA A 22 25.80 1.88 11.70
CA ALA A 22 25.91 0.44 11.88
C ALA A 22 24.85 -0.07 12.87
N GLY A 23 24.68 0.64 13.99
CA GLY A 23 23.64 0.44 14.97
C GLY A 23 22.25 0.60 14.35
N ALA A 24 22.03 1.62 13.51
CA ALA A 24 20.75 1.84 12.85
C ALA A 24 20.37 0.69 11.90
N ILE A 25 21.34 0.16 11.15
CA ILE A 25 21.15 -1.02 10.29
C ILE A 25 20.81 -2.25 11.13
N SER A 26 21.54 -2.50 12.21
CA SER A 26 21.26 -3.62 13.12
C SER A 26 19.89 -3.49 13.77
N TRP A 27 19.51 -2.27 14.17
CA TRP A 27 18.22 -1.95 14.75
C TRP A 27 17.08 -2.23 13.76
N LEU A 28 17.19 -1.77 12.51
CA LEU A 28 16.18 -1.99 11.47
C LEU A 28 15.97 -3.48 11.19
N ARG A 29 17.06 -4.23 11.01
CA ARG A 29 17.01 -5.70 10.79
C ARG A 29 16.43 -6.43 12.00
N GLY A 30 16.86 -6.06 13.22
CA GLY A 30 16.35 -6.63 14.45
C GLY A 30 14.86 -6.33 14.67
N GLY A 31 14.38 -5.16 14.24
CA GLY A 31 12.97 -4.78 14.30
C GLY A 31 12.09 -5.71 13.45
N ALA A 32 12.53 -6.06 12.24
CA ALA A 32 11.83 -7.02 11.39
C ALA A 32 11.72 -8.41 12.05
N GLN A 33 12.82 -8.91 12.63
CA GLN A 33 12.81 -10.21 13.33
C GLN A 33 11.88 -10.18 14.54
N ARG A 34 11.92 -9.12 15.37
CA ARG A 34 11.02 -8.98 16.54
C ARG A 34 9.54 -9.02 16.14
N LEU A 35 9.18 -8.43 15.00
CA LEU A 35 7.81 -8.49 14.51
C LEU A 35 7.42 -9.93 14.12
N ILE A 36 8.29 -10.62 13.39
CA ILE A 36 8.06 -12.01 12.99
C ILE A 36 7.90 -12.89 14.24
N ASP A 37 8.85 -12.81 15.17
CA ASP A 37 8.84 -13.58 16.43
C ASP A 37 7.56 -13.29 17.24
N ALA A 38 7.12 -12.02 17.31
CA ALA A 38 5.91 -11.65 18.02
C ALA A 38 4.64 -12.23 17.38
N VAL A 39 4.56 -12.26 16.05
CA VAL A 39 3.42 -12.85 15.33
C VAL A 39 3.43 -14.37 15.46
N GLU A 40 4.59 -15.03 15.37
CA GLU A 40 4.73 -16.47 15.57
C GLU A 40 4.32 -16.88 16.99
N LEU A 41 4.80 -16.14 18.00
CA LEU A 41 4.44 -16.37 19.41
C LEU A 41 2.95 -16.14 19.67
N THR A 42 2.36 -15.13 19.03
CA THR A 42 0.94 -14.78 19.21
C THR A 42 0.00 -15.72 18.45
N GLY A 43 0.50 -16.35 17.36
CA GLY A 43 -0.28 -17.09 16.38
C GLY A 43 -0.79 -16.18 15.25
N VAL A 44 -0.58 -16.59 13.99
CA VAL A 44 -0.82 -15.77 12.80
C VAL A 44 -2.26 -15.30 12.62
N GLU A 45 -3.23 -16.12 13.02
CA GLU A 45 -4.67 -15.82 12.92
C GLU A 45 -5.26 -15.14 14.16
N THR A 46 -4.44 -14.92 15.19
CA THR A 46 -4.93 -14.31 16.44
C THR A 46 -5.37 -12.87 16.16
N PRO A 47 -6.62 -12.50 16.49
CA PRO A 47 -7.09 -11.13 16.33
C PRO A 47 -6.28 -10.16 17.19
N VAL A 48 -5.70 -9.15 16.55
CA VAL A 48 -4.95 -8.07 17.18
C VAL A 48 -5.48 -6.72 16.70
N TRP A 49 -5.19 -5.68 17.48
CA TRP A 49 -5.53 -4.32 17.10
C TRP A 49 -4.65 -3.82 15.93
N THR A 50 -5.27 -3.10 15.00
CA THR A 50 -4.62 -2.31 13.94
C THR A 50 -5.32 -0.96 13.80
N PHE A 51 -4.73 -0.04 13.03
CA PHE A 51 -5.38 1.23 12.71
C PHE A 51 -6.58 1.10 11.73
N LEU A 52 -6.87 -0.10 11.23
CA LEU A 52 -8.08 -0.43 10.46
C LEU A 52 -9.12 -1.23 11.27
N GLY A 53 -8.92 -1.34 12.59
CA GLY A 53 -9.71 -2.21 13.47
C GLY A 53 -9.05 -3.58 13.70
N SER A 54 -9.82 -4.55 14.19
CA SER A 54 -9.32 -5.90 14.50
C SER A 54 -8.95 -6.66 13.23
N ARG A 55 -7.73 -7.21 13.17
CA ARG A 55 -7.22 -8.05 12.07
C ARG A 55 -6.38 -9.21 12.62
N PRO A 56 -6.16 -10.28 11.84
CA PRO A 56 -5.17 -11.30 12.17
C PRO A 56 -3.76 -10.73 12.39
N ALA A 57 -2.96 -11.35 13.27
CA ALA A 57 -1.63 -10.87 13.61
C ALA A 57 -0.67 -10.79 12.41
N ASN A 58 -0.80 -11.70 11.43
CA ASN A 58 -0.02 -11.70 10.19
C ASN A 58 -0.21 -10.42 9.34
N TRP A 59 -1.29 -9.67 9.55
CA TRP A 59 -1.54 -8.40 8.88
C TRP A 59 -0.39 -7.41 9.11
N TRP A 60 0.20 -7.39 10.31
CA TRP A 60 1.32 -6.51 10.61
C TRP A 60 2.59 -6.87 9.81
N VAL A 61 2.81 -8.15 9.50
CA VAL A 61 3.93 -8.58 8.64
C VAL A 61 3.73 -8.05 7.23
N ARG A 62 2.55 -8.26 6.64
CA ARG A 62 2.19 -7.74 5.31
C ARG A 62 2.31 -6.21 5.24
N ARG A 63 1.76 -5.51 6.23
CA ARG A 63 1.84 -4.04 6.31
C ARG A 63 3.28 -3.54 6.39
N ARG A 64 4.14 -4.18 7.19
CA ARG A 64 5.55 -3.77 7.34
C ARG A 64 6.43 -4.15 6.15
N LEU A 65 6.13 -5.24 5.46
CA LEU A 65 6.74 -5.55 4.16
C LEU A 65 6.53 -4.38 3.19
N HIS A 66 5.29 -3.92 3.03
CA HIS A 66 4.94 -2.86 2.09
C HIS A 66 5.50 -1.50 2.49
N GLU A 67 5.44 -1.13 3.78
CA GLU A 67 6.10 0.09 4.28
C GLU A 67 7.58 0.13 3.94
N VAL A 68 8.30 -0.96 4.24
CA VAL A 68 9.74 -1.02 4.02
C VAL A 68 10.06 -1.05 2.53
N ALA A 69 9.24 -1.72 1.71
CA ALA A 69 9.42 -1.74 0.26
C ALA A 69 9.28 -0.35 -0.36
N VAL A 70 8.25 0.42 0.04
CA VAL A 70 8.00 1.78 -0.46
C VAL A 70 9.08 2.75 0.04
N HIS A 71 9.47 2.69 1.32
CA HIS A 71 10.56 3.55 1.82
C HIS A 71 11.93 3.19 1.24
N ARG A 72 12.15 1.94 0.83
CA ARG A 72 13.32 1.57 0.02
C ARG A 72 13.26 2.22 -1.36
N ALA A 73 12.07 2.37 -1.96
CA ALA A 73 11.91 3.13 -3.19
C ALA A 73 12.23 4.61 -2.97
N ASP A 74 11.74 5.23 -1.91
CA ASP A 74 12.05 6.63 -1.56
C ASP A 74 13.57 6.85 -1.47
N ALA A 75 14.28 5.96 -0.78
CA ALA A 75 15.74 6.01 -0.65
C ALA A 75 16.46 5.84 -2.00
N ALA A 76 15.98 4.93 -2.86
CA ALA A 76 16.53 4.74 -4.20
C ALA A 76 16.32 5.98 -5.08
N ILE A 77 15.12 6.56 -5.07
CA ILE A 77 14.76 7.77 -5.81
C ILE A 77 15.64 8.94 -5.37
N ALA A 78 15.78 9.16 -4.05
CA ALA A 78 16.62 10.22 -3.50
C ALA A 78 18.10 10.09 -3.89
N LEU A 79 18.58 8.87 -4.09
CA LEU A 79 19.95 8.57 -4.52
C LEU A 79 20.11 8.50 -6.05
N GLY A 80 19.04 8.70 -6.82
CA GLY A 80 19.05 8.53 -8.28
C GLY A 80 19.37 7.11 -8.72
N ARG A 81 19.01 6.10 -7.90
CA ARG A 81 19.25 4.68 -8.16
C ARG A 81 18.02 4.01 -8.73
N GLU A 82 18.25 2.96 -9.51
CA GLU A 82 17.19 2.07 -9.96
C GLU A 82 16.56 1.35 -8.75
N PHE A 83 15.25 1.18 -8.80
CA PHE A 83 14.47 0.42 -7.83
C PHE A 83 13.73 -0.69 -8.55
N ALA A 84 13.85 -1.91 -8.02
CA ALA A 84 13.11 -3.07 -8.48
C ALA A 84 12.47 -3.76 -7.28
N LEU A 85 11.24 -4.22 -7.47
CA LEU A 85 10.48 -5.02 -6.53
C LEU A 85 9.93 -6.24 -7.29
N ALA A 86 9.81 -7.37 -6.59
CA ALA A 86 9.20 -8.55 -7.20
C ALA A 86 7.74 -8.21 -7.57
N PRO A 87 7.26 -8.56 -8.80
CA PRO A 87 5.94 -8.15 -9.25
C PRO A 87 4.79 -8.60 -8.36
N ASP A 88 4.90 -9.78 -7.77
CA ASP A 88 3.94 -10.34 -6.81
C ASP A 88 3.87 -9.52 -5.52
N VAL A 89 5.01 -9.05 -5.01
CA VAL A 89 5.07 -8.15 -3.86
C VAL A 89 4.50 -6.77 -4.19
N ALA A 90 4.77 -6.26 -5.40
CA ALA A 90 4.23 -4.98 -5.84
C ALA A 90 2.71 -5.03 -6.01
N ALA A 91 2.19 -6.08 -6.64
CA ALA A 91 0.77 -6.34 -6.79
C ALA A 91 0.07 -6.50 -5.43
N ASP A 92 0.63 -7.28 -4.51
CA ASP A 92 0.08 -7.39 -3.15
C ASP A 92 0.09 -6.02 -2.42
N GLY A 93 1.09 -5.17 -2.69
CA GLY A 93 1.14 -3.81 -2.16
C GLY A 93 0.03 -2.90 -2.68
N ILE A 94 -0.35 -3.03 -3.96
CA ILE A 94 -1.51 -2.33 -4.53
C ILE A 94 -2.79 -2.82 -3.85
N THR A 95 -2.96 -4.14 -3.71
CA THR A 95 -4.10 -4.75 -3.03
C THR A 95 -4.24 -4.26 -1.57
N GLU A 96 -3.16 -4.34 -0.77
CA GLU A 96 -3.17 -3.88 0.62
C GLU A 96 -3.52 -2.40 0.74
N TRP A 97 -3.02 -1.58 -0.19
CA TRP A 97 -3.33 -0.17 -0.22
C TRP A 97 -4.79 0.10 -0.62
N LEU A 98 -5.35 -0.63 -1.59
CA LEU A 98 -6.77 -0.52 -1.96
C LEU A 98 -7.71 -0.98 -0.83
N GLU A 99 -7.36 -2.03 -0.08
CA GLU A 99 -8.08 -2.43 1.14
C GLU A 99 -8.14 -1.28 2.15
N ARG A 100 -7.02 -0.57 2.35
CA ARG A 100 -6.95 0.60 3.22
C ARG A 100 -7.81 1.74 2.71
N VAL A 101 -7.72 2.08 1.42
CA VAL A 101 -8.54 3.13 0.81
C VAL A 101 -10.03 2.80 0.94
N ALA A 102 -10.45 1.57 0.68
CA ALA A 102 -11.85 1.14 0.82
C ALA A 102 -12.41 1.32 2.24
N ILE A 103 -11.55 1.17 3.27
CA ILE A 103 -11.94 1.35 4.66
C ILE A 103 -11.91 2.82 5.09
N GLN A 104 -10.95 3.59 4.60
CA GLN A 104 -10.64 4.93 5.11
C GLN A 104 -11.24 6.08 4.28
N ALA A 105 -11.53 5.86 2.99
CA ALA A 105 -12.14 6.85 2.13
C ALA A 105 -13.50 7.29 2.68
N GLY A 106 -13.78 8.58 2.64
CA GLY A 106 -15.03 9.14 3.17
C GLY A 106 -15.05 9.37 4.69
N ASN A 107 -14.01 8.96 5.42
CA ASN A 107 -13.94 9.23 6.86
C ASN A 107 -13.98 10.73 7.15
N GLU A 108 -14.62 11.07 8.27
CA GLU A 108 -14.78 12.46 8.74
C GLU A 108 -15.48 13.38 7.72
N GLY A 109 -16.24 12.81 6.77
CA GLY A 109 -16.98 13.56 5.74
C GLY A 109 -16.10 14.02 4.57
N ALA A 110 -14.87 13.50 4.45
CA ALA A 110 -14.03 13.75 3.29
C ALA A 110 -14.70 13.25 1.98
N PRO A 111 -14.47 13.89 0.83
CA PRO A 111 -14.98 13.40 -0.44
C PRO A 111 -14.35 12.05 -0.80
N LEU A 112 -15.09 11.18 -1.50
CA LEU A 112 -14.56 9.92 -2.03
C LEU A 112 -13.56 10.20 -3.17
N PRO A 113 -12.58 9.31 -3.38
CA PRO A 113 -11.59 9.46 -4.45
C PRO A 113 -12.12 9.18 -5.86
N LEU A 114 -13.33 8.65 -5.98
CA LEU A 114 -14.09 8.52 -7.22
C LEU A 114 -15.49 9.11 -7.02
N GLU A 115 -16.07 9.63 -8.10
CA GLU A 115 -17.48 10.01 -8.13
C GLU A 115 -18.36 8.79 -8.45
N GLU A 116 -19.66 8.86 -8.16
CA GLU A 116 -20.57 7.77 -8.50
C GLU A 116 -20.66 7.58 -10.02
N GLY A 117 -20.43 6.35 -10.49
CA GLY A 117 -20.35 6.00 -11.91
C GLY A 117 -18.94 6.05 -12.51
N ASP A 118 -17.98 6.73 -11.86
CA ASP A 118 -16.57 6.65 -12.24
C ASP A 118 -15.98 5.30 -11.82
N THR A 119 -15.10 4.77 -12.67
CA THR A 119 -14.33 3.55 -12.38
C THR A 119 -12.86 3.74 -12.72
N LEU A 120 -11.97 3.20 -11.89
CA LEU A 120 -10.53 3.18 -12.11
C LEU A 120 -10.06 1.74 -12.29
N HIS A 121 -9.43 1.44 -13.42
CA HIS A 121 -8.84 0.14 -13.69
C HIS A 121 -7.31 0.20 -13.59
N LEU A 122 -6.69 -0.79 -12.97
CA LEU A 122 -5.24 -0.96 -12.91
C LEU A 122 -4.89 -2.33 -13.47
N HIS A 123 -3.93 -2.40 -14.38
CA HIS A 123 -3.50 -3.64 -15.05
C HIS A 123 -1.98 -3.76 -15.02
N ALA A 124 -1.47 -4.64 -14.17
CA ALA A 124 -0.08 -5.05 -14.13
C ALA A 124 0.24 -6.06 -15.25
N THR A 125 1.19 -5.73 -16.12
CA THR A 125 1.52 -6.53 -17.31
C THR A 125 2.57 -7.63 -17.05
N ASP A 126 3.07 -7.74 -15.82
CA ASP A 126 4.08 -8.73 -15.45
C ASP A 126 3.57 -10.17 -15.63
N PRO A 127 4.40 -11.07 -16.18
CA PRO A 127 3.99 -12.45 -16.41
C PRO A 127 3.76 -13.19 -15.09
N GLY A 128 2.70 -13.97 -15.03
CA GLY A 128 2.41 -14.89 -13.91
C GLY A 128 1.57 -14.30 -12.79
N LEU A 129 1.18 -13.02 -12.85
CA LEU A 129 0.27 -12.42 -11.85
C LEU A 129 -1.19 -12.90 -12.00
N GLY A 130 -1.63 -13.17 -13.23
CA GLY A 130 -3.02 -13.54 -13.50
C GLY A 130 -3.99 -12.49 -12.96
N GLU A 131 -5.04 -12.93 -12.25
CA GLU A 131 -6.03 -12.03 -11.62
C GLU A 131 -5.42 -11.10 -10.57
N ALA A 132 -4.33 -11.50 -9.91
CA ALA A 132 -3.65 -10.64 -8.93
C ALA A 132 -2.98 -9.41 -9.56
N GLY A 133 -2.93 -9.32 -10.89
CA GLY A 133 -2.44 -8.16 -11.65
C GLY A 133 -3.54 -7.23 -12.14
N GLU A 134 -4.80 -7.45 -11.79
CA GLU A 134 -5.94 -6.65 -12.26
C GLU A 134 -6.69 -6.06 -11.07
N TRP A 135 -7.09 -4.80 -11.15
CA TRP A 135 -7.95 -4.17 -10.14
C TRP A 135 -8.95 -3.24 -10.82
N THR A 136 -10.24 -3.44 -10.56
CA THR A 136 -11.30 -2.45 -10.87
C THR A 136 -11.78 -1.83 -9.59
N VAL A 137 -11.71 -0.50 -9.49
CA VAL A 137 -12.17 0.29 -8.34
C VAL A 137 -13.41 1.09 -8.75
N ALA A 138 -14.42 1.12 -7.87
CA ALA A 138 -15.68 1.82 -8.11
C ALA A 138 -16.24 2.42 -6.81
N VAL A 139 -17.33 3.18 -6.94
CA VAL A 139 -18.18 3.59 -5.81
C VAL A 139 -19.43 2.73 -5.79
N GLU A 140 -19.66 2.02 -4.69
CA GLU A 140 -20.91 1.29 -4.43
C GLU A 140 -21.49 1.71 -3.10
N GLN A 141 -22.77 2.10 -3.10
CA GLN A 141 -23.50 2.50 -1.89
C GLN A 141 -22.75 3.58 -1.07
N GLY A 142 -22.10 4.52 -1.76
CA GLY A 142 -21.33 5.60 -1.14
C GLY A 142 -20.00 5.15 -0.50
N ARG A 143 -19.44 4.01 -0.91
CA ARG A 143 -18.14 3.51 -0.42
C ARG A 143 -17.27 3.09 -1.59
N ILE A 144 -15.95 3.19 -1.42
CA ILE A 144 -15.02 2.61 -2.38
C ILE A 144 -15.04 1.09 -2.26
N THR A 145 -15.27 0.42 -3.38
CA THR A 145 -15.13 -1.03 -3.55
C THR A 145 -14.08 -1.32 -4.61
N TRP A 146 -13.53 -2.53 -4.58
CA TRP A 146 -12.64 -2.99 -5.63
C TRP A 146 -12.73 -4.50 -5.81
N SER A 147 -12.39 -4.97 -7.01
CA SER A 147 -12.36 -6.39 -7.38
C SER A 147 -11.16 -6.66 -8.30
N HIS A 148 -10.81 -7.93 -8.52
CA HIS A 148 -9.82 -8.36 -9.51
C HIS A 148 -10.41 -8.50 -10.94
N GLU A 149 -11.53 -7.83 -11.21
CA GLU A 149 -12.17 -7.89 -12.52
C GLU A 149 -11.36 -7.08 -13.55
N HIS A 150 -11.13 -7.70 -14.71
CA HIS A 150 -10.57 -7.03 -15.87
C HIS A 150 -11.67 -6.25 -16.61
N GLY A 151 -11.41 -4.99 -16.92
CA GLY A 151 -12.41 -4.19 -17.63
C GLY A 151 -11.90 -2.85 -18.16
N LYS A 152 -12.79 -2.15 -18.87
CA LYS A 152 -12.58 -0.73 -19.18
C LYS A 152 -13.04 0.09 -17.98
N GLY A 153 -12.17 0.96 -17.49
CA GLY A 153 -12.52 1.99 -16.53
C GLY A 153 -12.89 3.31 -17.21
N SER A 154 -13.43 4.24 -16.43
CA SER A 154 -13.47 5.66 -16.80
C SER A 154 -12.05 6.20 -16.97
N ALA A 155 -11.13 5.75 -16.12
CA ALA A 155 -9.68 5.76 -16.36
C ALA A 155 -9.10 4.36 -16.20
N ALA A 156 -8.05 4.05 -16.95
CA ALA A 156 -7.32 2.79 -16.85
C ALA A 156 -5.81 3.02 -16.92
N LEU A 157 -5.06 2.43 -15.98
CA LEU A 157 -3.61 2.44 -15.98
C LEU A 157 -3.08 1.04 -16.31
N ARG A 158 -2.08 0.96 -17.18
CA ARG A 158 -1.46 -0.29 -17.61
C ARG A 158 0.05 -0.18 -17.63
N GLY A 159 0.75 -1.08 -16.96
CA GLY A 159 2.22 -1.06 -16.88
C GLY A 159 2.76 -2.14 -15.96
N GLY A 160 4.04 -2.07 -15.60
CA GLY A 160 4.59 -3.00 -14.61
C GLY A 160 4.02 -2.75 -13.22
N ALA A 161 3.80 -3.80 -12.42
CA ALA A 161 3.24 -3.73 -11.07
C ALA A 161 4.04 -2.78 -10.16
N THR A 162 5.37 -2.79 -10.27
CA THR A 162 6.23 -1.88 -9.50
C THR A 162 5.98 -0.42 -9.88
N GLU A 163 5.83 -0.12 -11.17
CA GLU A 163 5.60 1.25 -11.63
C GLU A 163 4.19 1.74 -11.28
N LEU A 164 3.18 0.86 -11.40
CA LEU A 164 1.82 1.12 -10.95
C LEU A 164 1.78 1.42 -9.44
N LEU A 165 2.48 0.62 -8.63
CA LEU A 165 2.61 0.86 -7.19
C LEU A 165 3.25 2.22 -6.91
N LEU A 166 4.35 2.57 -7.59
CA LEU A 166 5.01 3.87 -7.38
C LEU A 166 4.14 5.05 -7.84
N ALA A 167 3.37 4.88 -8.92
CA ALA A 167 2.48 5.91 -9.44
C ALA A 167 1.27 6.15 -8.53
N ILE A 168 0.59 5.08 -8.09
CA ILE A 168 -0.60 5.18 -7.22
C ILE A 168 -0.27 5.71 -5.83
N LEU A 169 0.95 5.44 -5.38
CA LEU A 169 1.50 6.02 -4.17
C LEU A 169 2.13 7.40 -4.42
N ARG A 170 2.15 7.97 -5.64
CA ARG A 170 2.77 9.29 -5.90
C ARG A 170 4.25 9.38 -5.53
N ARG A 171 4.98 8.28 -5.61
CA ARG A 171 6.44 8.24 -5.47
C ARG A 171 7.13 8.56 -6.80
N ARG A 172 6.44 8.35 -7.93
CA ARG A 172 6.84 8.77 -9.27
C ARG A 172 5.65 9.37 -10.03
N PRO A 173 5.82 10.51 -10.74
CA PRO A 173 4.84 10.97 -11.71
C PRO A 173 4.66 9.93 -12.84
N LEU A 174 3.45 9.79 -13.39
CA LEU A 174 3.21 8.86 -14.51
C LEU A 174 4.11 9.15 -15.73
N ALA A 175 4.39 10.43 -16.00
CA ALA A 175 5.27 10.83 -17.10
C ALA A 175 6.72 10.31 -16.96
N ASP A 176 7.13 9.92 -15.76
CA ASP A 176 8.45 9.40 -15.46
C ASP A 176 8.46 7.85 -15.35
N THR A 177 7.36 7.18 -15.69
CA THR A 177 7.24 5.71 -15.67
C THR A 177 6.89 5.15 -17.06
N GLY A 178 6.92 3.81 -17.20
CA GLY A 178 6.39 3.10 -18.36
C GLY A 178 4.88 2.85 -18.33
N VAL A 179 4.14 3.46 -17.40
CA VAL A 179 2.70 3.23 -17.23
C VAL A 179 1.90 4.06 -18.24
N GLU A 180 1.07 3.38 -19.02
CA GLU A 180 0.10 3.99 -19.92
C GLU A 180 -1.18 4.36 -19.17
N LEU A 181 -1.70 5.57 -19.39
CA LEU A 181 -3.01 6.00 -18.93
C LEU A 181 -3.98 6.08 -20.12
N PHE A 182 -5.17 5.52 -19.95
CA PHE A 182 -6.27 5.56 -20.92
C PHE A 182 -7.52 6.15 -20.26
N GLY A 183 -8.36 6.84 -21.05
CA GLY A 183 -9.64 7.37 -20.57
C GLY A 183 -9.54 8.81 -20.08
N ASP A 184 -10.20 9.11 -18.98
CA ASP A 184 -10.29 10.46 -18.40
C ASP A 184 -9.19 10.70 -17.34
N ASP A 185 -8.18 11.50 -17.70
CA ASP A 185 -7.10 11.92 -16.81
C ASP A 185 -7.61 12.58 -15.52
N GLY A 186 -8.76 13.26 -15.59
CA GLY A 186 -9.38 13.89 -14.43
C GLY A 186 -9.84 12.89 -13.37
N VAL A 187 -10.21 11.66 -13.74
CA VAL A 187 -10.52 10.58 -12.79
C VAL A 187 -9.25 10.19 -12.03
N TRP A 188 -8.13 10.06 -12.74
CA TRP A 188 -6.83 9.73 -12.14
C TRP A 188 -6.32 10.85 -11.22
N GLU A 189 -6.40 12.11 -11.64
CA GLU A 189 -6.00 13.25 -10.82
C GLU A 189 -6.85 13.33 -9.53
N ARG A 190 -8.17 13.18 -9.64
CA ARG A 190 -9.07 13.14 -8.48
C ARG A 190 -8.73 11.99 -7.53
N TRP A 191 -8.43 10.82 -8.08
CA TRP A 191 -8.02 9.65 -7.31
C TRP A 191 -6.78 9.96 -6.47
N LEU A 192 -5.75 10.56 -7.08
CA LEU A 192 -4.54 10.96 -6.39
C LEU A 192 -4.83 12.03 -5.33
N ASP A 193 -5.54 13.10 -5.66
CA ASP A 193 -5.80 14.23 -4.76
C ASP A 193 -6.56 13.83 -3.49
N ARG A 194 -7.42 12.81 -3.58
CA ARG A 194 -8.35 12.42 -2.52
C ARG A 194 -7.97 11.12 -1.81
N THR A 195 -6.84 10.52 -2.15
CA THR A 195 -6.28 9.39 -1.40
C THR A 195 -5.11 9.85 -0.52
N PRO A 196 -4.81 9.15 0.59
CA PRO A 196 -3.68 9.48 1.46
C PRO A 196 -2.32 9.16 0.83
N LEU A 197 -1.28 9.92 1.21
CA LEU A 197 0.12 9.66 0.87
C LEU A 197 0.66 8.48 1.70
#